data_AF-A0A8J7RJD8-F1
#
_entry.id   AF-A0A8J7RJD8-F1
#
_cell.length_a   1.000
_cell.length_b   1.000
_cell.length_c   1.000
_cell.angle_alpha   90.00
_cell.angle_beta   90.00
_cell.angle_gamma   90.00
#
_symmetry.space_group_name_H-M   'P 1'
#
loop_
_entity.id
_entity.type
_entity.pdbx_description
1 polymer ?
#
loop_
_entity_poly.entity_id
_entity_poly.type
_entity_poly.pdbx_seq_one_letter_code
_entity_poly.pdbx_strand_id
1 'polypeptide(L)'
;MSELLLAALGTYGEMSIKKFDEVFTELCLNENAVKNELNIKNLRRKAVRLLDAMGYCEFDFEVNKVYPCPPTLVTLPGGGVHKAVLTGVRDPKMLDKVKSFIKNHSDTLNLTEKSQNIIESYRDRGQVTAATFPSAILIDGLEKDLMTDLARECGLHAFLDVPTAWPLLCFCAGLPEYMADLSWNRCREDELNWARSEFSPTKLAFKKKNSEEKTGGLVEYINPITYQRSHWFWKNDVAAVVDRDWGRYIALSFSGRRVIVYDEKQQILVVPASLPLPRLLSRAATLCSGTIPLTASTGDSAIEDIPPHFPVSVYRGIPPEYSSQIVSKLGQREIKKKLRLDNQGLVTL
;
A
#
# COMPACT_ATOMS: atom_id res chain seq x y z
N MET A 1 2.89 5.99 21.59
CA MET A 1 2.23 4.66 21.67
C MET A 1 2.43 3.84 20.41
N SER A 2 2.38 4.41 19.19
CA SER A 2 2.59 3.62 17.96
C SER A 2 3.96 2.93 17.82
N GLU A 3 5.06 3.48 18.35
CA GLU A 3 6.35 2.77 18.36
C GLU A 3 6.31 1.46 19.16
N LEU A 4 5.40 1.36 20.15
CA LEU A 4 5.22 0.12 20.91
C LEU A 4 4.59 -0.98 20.06
N LEU A 5 3.92 -0.64 18.95
CA LEU A 5 3.38 -1.63 18.02
C LEU A 5 4.51 -2.52 17.49
N LEU A 6 5.56 -1.93 16.92
CA LEU A 6 6.66 -2.71 16.35
C LEU A 6 7.40 -3.53 17.41
N ALA A 7 7.58 -2.98 18.61
CA ALA A 7 8.19 -3.71 19.72
C ALA A 7 7.32 -4.90 20.17
N ALA A 8 6.01 -4.69 20.30
CA ALA A 8 5.06 -5.74 20.67
C ALA A 8 5.00 -6.83 19.60
N LEU A 9 4.92 -6.45 18.32
CA LEU A 9 4.91 -7.40 17.20
C LEU A 9 6.20 -8.22 17.18
N GLY A 10 7.36 -7.60 17.36
CA GLY A 10 8.64 -8.31 17.46
C GLY A 10 8.73 -9.26 18.65
N THR A 11 8.11 -8.90 19.78
CA THR A 11 8.09 -9.74 20.99
C THR A 11 7.20 -10.98 20.81
N TYR A 12 6.03 -10.82 20.18
CA TYR A 12 5.14 -11.95 19.89
C TYR A 12 5.70 -12.88 18.80
N GLY A 13 6.46 -12.33 17.85
CA GLY A 13 6.92 -13.09 16.69
C GLY A 13 5.77 -13.47 15.76
N GLU A 14 5.82 -14.68 15.20
CA GLU A 14 4.74 -15.22 14.37
C GLU A 14 3.41 -15.26 15.15
N MET A 15 2.35 -14.69 14.57
CA MET A 15 1.04 -14.62 15.23
C MET A 15 -0.14 -14.76 14.27
N SER A 16 -1.33 -14.99 14.82
CA SER A 16 -2.56 -14.96 14.01
C SER A 16 -2.97 -13.53 13.66
N ILE A 17 -3.69 -13.35 12.55
CA ILE A 17 -4.27 -12.04 12.19
C ILE A 17 -5.22 -11.51 13.28
N LYS A 18 -5.92 -12.40 13.99
CA LYS A 18 -6.75 -12.00 15.14
C LYS A 18 -5.92 -11.37 16.25
N LYS A 19 -4.79 -11.99 16.62
CA LYS A 19 -3.92 -11.46 17.66
C LYS A 19 -3.30 -10.13 17.25
N PHE A 20 -2.90 -10.00 15.98
CA PHE A 20 -2.46 -8.74 15.42
C PHE A 20 -3.54 -7.65 15.56
N ASP A 21 -4.80 -7.97 15.26
CA ASP A 21 -5.92 -7.02 15.33
C ASP A 21 -6.13 -6.49 16.76
N GLU A 22 -6.05 -7.38 17.75
CA GLU A 22 -6.13 -7.01 19.18
C GLU A 22 -5.01 -6.01 19.54
N VAL A 23 -3.76 -6.32 19.20
CA VAL A 23 -2.60 -5.47 19.51
C VAL A 23 -2.67 -4.13 18.78
N PHE A 24 -3.05 -4.13 17.50
CA PHE A 24 -3.20 -2.89 16.72
C PHE A 24 -4.31 -1.99 17.29
N THR A 25 -5.45 -2.59 17.64
CA THR A 25 -6.59 -1.86 18.20
C THR A 25 -6.20 -1.19 19.52
N GLU A 26 -5.53 -1.93 20.41
CA GLU A 26 -5.12 -1.43 21.72
C GLU A 26 -4.07 -0.30 21.63
N LEU A 27 -3.09 -0.42 20.75
CA LEU A 27 -1.93 0.48 20.74
C LEU A 27 -2.04 1.66 19.77
N CYS A 28 -2.85 1.54 18.72
CA CYS A 28 -2.81 2.49 17.59
C CYS A 28 -4.15 3.15 17.27
N LEU A 29 -5.29 2.51 17.57
CA LEU A 29 -6.60 3.01 17.21
C LEU A 29 -6.95 4.26 18.02
N ASN A 30 -7.49 5.28 17.35
CA ASN A 30 -8.13 6.40 18.03
C ASN A 30 -9.64 6.16 18.09
N GLU A 31 -10.11 5.59 19.20
CA GLU A 31 -11.53 5.23 19.38
C GLU A 31 -12.49 6.42 19.17
N ASN A 32 -12.06 7.63 19.53
CA ASN A 32 -12.86 8.85 19.36
C ASN A 32 -13.06 9.26 17.89
N ALA A 33 -12.19 8.78 16.98
CA ALA A 33 -12.25 9.11 15.57
C ALA A 33 -13.13 8.13 14.77
N VAL A 34 -13.35 6.91 15.27
CA VAL A 34 -13.97 5.84 14.48
C VAL A 34 -15.41 5.58 14.94
N LYS A 35 -16.38 5.93 14.08
CA LYS A 35 -17.81 5.96 14.43
C LYS A 35 -18.52 4.58 14.43
N ASN A 36 -18.01 3.58 13.70
CA ASN A 36 -18.68 2.29 13.56
C ASN A 36 -17.71 1.13 13.22
N GLU A 37 -18.19 -0.11 13.37
CA GLU A 37 -17.41 -1.32 13.09
C GLU A 37 -16.92 -1.44 11.64
N LEU A 38 -17.69 -0.92 10.67
CA LEU A 38 -17.29 -0.98 9.26
C LEU A 38 -16.04 -0.13 9.00
N ASN A 39 -15.94 1.03 9.67
CA ASN A 39 -14.78 1.89 9.60
C ASN A 39 -13.56 1.21 10.25
N ILE A 40 -13.74 0.54 11.40
CA ILE A 40 -12.66 -0.24 12.04
C ILE A 40 -12.13 -1.32 11.08
N LYS A 41 -13.02 -2.08 10.42
CA LYS A 41 -12.61 -3.12 9.45
C LYS A 41 -11.84 -2.54 8.25
N ASN A 42 -12.25 -1.39 7.74
CA ASN A 42 -11.55 -0.72 6.63
C ASN A 42 -10.20 -0.16 7.07
N LEU A 43 -10.15 0.45 8.25
CA LEU A 43 -8.93 0.97 8.85
C LEU A 43 -7.91 -0.15 9.10
N ARG A 44 -8.34 -1.29 9.63
CA ARG A 44 -7.50 -2.48 9.81
C ARG A 44 -6.91 -2.95 8.48
N ARG A 45 -7.74 -3.06 7.43
CA ARG A 45 -7.27 -3.43 6.09
C ARG A 45 -6.23 -2.44 5.55
N LYS A 46 -6.41 -1.15 5.82
CA LYS A 46 -5.44 -0.11 5.47
C LYS A 46 -4.14 -0.28 6.27
N ALA A 47 -4.22 -0.47 7.58
CA ALA A 47 -3.05 -0.69 8.44
C ALA A 47 -2.23 -1.90 8.01
N VAL A 48 -2.88 -3.04 7.77
CA VAL A 48 -2.22 -4.27 7.28
C VAL A 48 -1.44 -3.99 5.98
N ARG A 49 -2.06 -3.33 5.01
CA ARG A 49 -1.40 -2.98 3.75
C ARG A 49 -0.23 -2.03 3.93
N LEU A 50 -0.35 -1.06 4.85
CA LEU A 50 0.72 -0.11 5.12
C LEU A 50 1.90 -0.77 5.84
N LEU A 51 1.64 -1.64 6.82
CA LEU A 51 2.69 -2.43 7.49
C LEU A 51 3.42 -3.33 6.50
N ASP A 52 2.68 -3.96 5.59
CA ASP A 52 3.23 -4.78 4.50
C ASP A 52 4.06 -3.94 3.51
N ALA A 53 3.53 -2.81 3.06
CA ALA A 53 4.20 -1.94 2.10
C ALA A 53 5.45 -1.24 2.68
N MET A 54 5.50 -1.05 4.00
CA MET A 54 6.68 -0.53 4.71
C MET A 54 7.72 -1.62 5.02
N GLY A 55 7.42 -2.90 4.76
CA GLY A 55 8.30 -4.01 5.11
C GLY A 55 8.42 -4.26 6.62
N TYR A 56 7.40 -3.89 7.39
CA TYR A 56 7.36 -4.17 8.84
C TYR A 56 6.86 -5.58 9.14
N CYS A 57 5.90 -6.09 8.37
CA CYS A 57 5.37 -7.44 8.52
C CYS A 57 4.96 -8.01 7.15
N GLU A 58 5.04 -9.33 7.00
CA GLU A 58 4.37 -10.06 5.93
C GLU A 58 3.03 -10.62 6.45
N PHE A 59 2.00 -10.59 5.60
CA PHE A 59 0.68 -11.12 5.93
C PHE A 59 0.33 -12.27 4.99
N ASP A 60 -0.01 -13.41 5.57
CA ASP A 60 -0.54 -14.56 4.84
C ASP A 60 -1.99 -14.80 5.25
N PHE A 61 -2.90 -14.42 4.36
CA PHE A 61 -4.33 -14.53 4.60
C PHE A 61 -4.87 -15.95 4.40
N GLU A 62 -4.14 -16.81 3.69
CA GLU A 62 -4.56 -18.20 3.44
C GLU A 62 -4.36 -19.04 4.71
N VAL A 63 -3.21 -18.88 5.37
CA VAL A 63 -2.96 -19.54 6.67
C VAL A 63 -3.33 -18.67 7.88
N ASN A 64 -3.86 -17.47 7.64
CA ASN A 64 -4.31 -16.52 8.67
C ASN A 64 -3.20 -16.11 9.67
N LYS A 65 -1.98 -15.87 9.17
CA LYS A 65 -0.79 -15.52 9.97
C LYS A 65 -0.17 -14.18 9.57
N VAL A 66 0.54 -13.61 10.53
CA VAL A 66 1.35 -12.39 10.42
C VAL A 66 2.76 -12.74 10.83
N TYR A 67 3.72 -12.36 10.00
CA TYR A 67 5.15 -12.59 10.22
C TYR A 67 5.86 -11.25 10.35
N PRO A 68 6.22 -10.82 11.57
CA PRO A 68 7.01 -9.61 11.74
C PRO A 68 8.38 -9.75 11.08
N CYS A 69 8.81 -8.74 10.32
CA CYS A 69 10.07 -8.77 9.58
C CYS A 69 11.23 -8.33 10.49
N PRO A 70 12.44 -8.90 10.35
CA PRO A 70 13.59 -8.46 11.14
C PRO A 70 13.97 -7.01 10.80
N PRO A 71 14.49 -6.24 11.76
CA PRO A 71 14.90 -4.87 11.53
C PRO A 71 16.00 -4.80 10.47
N THR A 72 15.71 -4.05 9.41
CA THR A 72 16.51 -4.05 8.17
C THR A 72 16.65 -2.64 7.64
N LEU A 73 17.89 -2.22 7.38
CA LEU A 73 18.20 -0.97 6.71
C LEU A 73 18.21 -1.19 5.20
N VAL A 74 17.36 -0.46 4.47
CA VAL A 74 17.23 -0.59 3.02
C VAL A 74 17.44 0.74 2.30
N THR A 75 18.14 0.71 1.17
CA THR A 75 18.38 1.92 0.37
C THR A 75 17.09 2.42 -0.31
N LEU A 76 16.91 3.73 -0.29
CA LEU A 76 15.87 4.47 -1.01
C LEU A 76 16.44 5.05 -2.32
N PRO A 77 15.61 5.24 -3.36
CA PRO A 77 16.05 5.93 -4.56
C PRO A 77 16.36 7.41 -4.29
N GLY A 78 17.31 7.96 -5.04
CA GLY A 78 17.71 9.37 -4.94
C GLY A 78 19.11 9.62 -5.48
N GLY A 79 19.41 10.88 -5.78
CA GLY A 79 20.74 11.34 -6.17
C GLY A 79 21.38 12.23 -5.09
N GLY A 80 22.71 12.31 -5.11
CA GLY A 80 23.51 13.23 -4.29
C GLY A 80 23.98 12.67 -2.95
N VAL A 81 23.07 12.12 -2.15
CA VAL A 81 23.38 11.48 -0.86
C VAL A 81 22.81 10.08 -0.80
N HIS A 82 23.46 9.19 -0.06
CA HIS A 82 22.91 7.88 0.24
C HIS A 82 21.74 8.04 1.21
N LYS A 83 20.62 7.39 0.90
CA LYS A 83 19.40 7.44 1.70
C LYS A 83 18.96 6.04 2.01
N ALA A 84 18.58 5.80 3.26
CA ALA A 84 18.06 4.53 3.70
C ALA A 84 16.88 4.72 4.66
N VAL A 85 16.04 3.70 4.76
CA VAL A 85 14.97 3.62 5.75
C VAL A 85 15.13 2.36 6.60
N LEU A 86 14.90 2.48 7.90
CA LEU A 86 14.83 1.34 8.80
C LEU A 86 13.43 0.72 8.74
N THR A 87 13.37 -0.48 8.17
CA THR A 87 12.20 -1.36 8.06
C THR A 87 12.25 -2.48 9.10
N GLY A 88 11.26 -3.38 9.09
CA GLY A 88 11.11 -4.43 10.09
C GLY A 88 10.63 -3.94 11.46
N VAL A 89 10.38 -4.90 12.34
CA VAL A 89 10.10 -4.64 13.74
C VAL A 89 11.36 -4.17 14.47
N ARG A 90 11.17 -3.31 15.45
CA ARG A 90 12.26 -2.71 16.22
C ARG A 90 11.79 -2.39 17.62
N ASP A 91 12.69 -2.53 18.58
CA ASP A 91 12.46 -2.17 19.96
C ASP A 91 13.14 -0.82 20.31
N PRO A 92 12.74 -0.16 21.41
CA PRO A 92 13.31 1.13 21.79
C PRO A 92 14.83 1.10 22.03
N LYS A 93 15.38 0.01 22.59
CA LYS A 93 16.83 -0.10 22.87
C LYS A 93 17.62 -0.15 21.58
N MET A 94 17.11 -0.83 20.56
CA MET A 94 17.71 -0.85 19.23
C MET A 94 17.72 0.56 18.61
N LEU A 95 16.60 1.29 18.71
CA LEU A 95 16.54 2.67 18.22
C LEU A 95 17.51 3.60 18.97
N ASP A 96 17.68 3.42 20.28
CA ASP A 96 18.65 4.19 21.06
C ASP A 96 20.09 3.92 20.63
N LYS A 97 20.43 2.67 20.25
CA LYS A 97 21.74 2.34 19.66
C LYS A 97 21.94 3.04 18.32
N VAL A 98 20.94 3.00 17.43
CA VAL A 98 20.98 3.70 16.13
C VAL A 98 21.17 5.20 16.33
N LYS A 99 20.38 5.82 17.22
CA LYS A 99 20.48 7.24 17.54
C LYS A 99 21.85 7.61 18.13
N SER A 100 22.41 6.75 18.98
CA SER A 100 23.73 6.96 19.58
C SER A 100 24.86 6.85 18.55
N PHE A 101 24.80 5.86 17.66
CA PHE A 101 25.76 5.71 16.56
C PHE A 101 25.77 6.95 15.67
N ILE A 102 24.60 7.41 15.23
CA ILE A 102 24.47 8.58 14.35
C ILE A 102 24.94 9.85 15.07
N LYS A 103 24.66 10.00 16.37
CA LYS A 103 25.16 11.12 17.16
C LYS A 103 26.70 11.18 17.20
N ASN A 104 27.36 10.03 17.22
CA ASN A 104 28.82 9.96 17.21
C ASN A 104 29.43 10.24 15.82
N HIS A 105 28.62 10.23 14.76
CA HIS A 105 29.02 10.44 13.37
C HIS A 105 28.13 11.52 12.70
N SER A 106 27.77 12.57 13.44
CA SER A 106 26.78 13.57 13.01
C SER A 106 27.25 14.47 11.87
N ASP A 107 28.54 14.46 11.58
CA ASP A 107 29.19 15.12 10.46
C ASP A 107 28.92 14.43 9.12
N THR A 108 28.63 13.12 9.14
CA THR A 108 28.49 12.28 7.95
C THR A 108 27.11 11.63 7.84
N LEU A 109 26.42 11.40 8.96
CA LEU A 109 25.08 10.82 9.03
C LEU A 109 24.06 11.78 9.63
N ASN A 110 22.85 11.74 9.07
CA ASN A 110 21.69 12.43 9.60
C ASN A 110 20.53 11.46 9.80
N LEU A 111 19.84 11.57 10.93
CA LEU A 111 18.61 10.82 11.21
C LEU A 111 17.42 11.75 11.13
N THR A 112 16.43 11.37 10.34
CA THR A 112 15.11 12.02 10.33
C THR A 112 14.04 11.03 10.78
N GLU A 113 13.42 11.33 11.92
CA GLU A 113 12.24 10.62 12.40
C GLU A 113 10.98 11.36 11.94
N LYS A 114 10.13 10.70 11.14
CA LYS A 114 8.86 11.26 10.66
C LYS A 114 7.68 10.54 11.28
N SER A 115 6.91 11.24 12.11
CA SER A 115 5.65 10.73 12.63
C SER A 115 4.66 10.42 11.50
N GLN A 116 3.95 9.31 11.61
CA GLN A 116 3.01 8.83 10.60
C GLN A 116 1.65 8.53 11.23
N ASN A 117 0.58 8.81 10.48
CA ASN A 117 -0.79 8.60 10.92
C ASN A 117 -1.62 8.03 9.79
N ILE A 118 -2.55 7.14 10.12
CA ILE A 118 -3.58 6.69 9.20
C ILE A 118 -4.74 7.68 9.27
N ILE A 119 -4.91 8.45 8.19
CA ILE A 119 -5.94 9.46 8.05
C ILE A 119 -7.17 8.87 7.34
N GLU A 120 -8.35 9.27 7.78
CA GLU A 120 -9.61 9.06 7.08
C GLU A 120 -10.26 10.41 6.73
N SER A 121 -10.85 10.49 5.55
CA SER A 121 -11.54 11.68 5.06
C SER A 121 -13.05 11.48 5.17
N TYR A 122 -13.69 12.33 5.96
CA TYR A 122 -15.13 12.34 6.17
C TYR A 122 -15.77 13.59 5.57
N ARG A 123 -16.94 13.46 4.95
CA ARG A 123 -17.66 14.61 4.36
C ARG A 123 -18.06 15.66 5.40
N ASP A 124 -18.38 15.24 6.63
CA ASP A 124 -18.90 16.09 7.70
C ASP A 124 -17.81 16.66 8.62
N ARG A 125 -16.64 16.02 8.72
CA ARG A 125 -15.57 16.40 9.66
C ARG A 125 -14.22 16.71 8.99
N GLY A 126 -14.13 16.59 7.67
CA GLY A 126 -12.86 16.69 6.96
C GLY A 126 -11.93 15.51 7.27
N GLN A 127 -10.63 15.75 7.28
CA GLN A 127 -9.63 14.74 7.58
C GLN A 127 -9.48 14.54 9.09
N VAL A 128 -9.49 13.28 9.53
CA VAL A 128 -9.26 12.90 10.93
C VAL A 128 -8.18 11.83 11.04
N THR A 129 -7.38 11.90 12.09
CA THR A 129 -6.43 10.85 12.44
C THR A 129 -7.18 9.68 13.08
N ALA A 130 -7.35 8.62 12.29
CA ALA A 130 -8.07 7.41 12.70
C ALA A 130 -7.18 6.44 13.50
N ALA A 131 -5.89 6.38 13.19
CA ALA A 131 -4.91 5.64 13.96
C ALA A 131 -3.53 6.28 13.88
N THR A 132 -2.74 6.11 14.94
CA THR A 132 -1.30 6.39 14.90
C THR A 132 -0.57 5.26 14.17
N PHE A 133 0.56 5.56 13.54
CA PHE A 133 1.37 4.57 12.83
C PHE A 133 2.83 4.69 13.27
N PRO A 134 3.64 3.62 13.19
CA PRO A 134 5.06 3.71 13.51
C PRO A 134 5.75 4.78 12.65
N SER A 135 6.59 5.61 13.26
CA SER A 135 7.39 6.63 12.62
C SER A 135 8.27 6.03 11.52
N ALA A 136 8.52 6.77 10.45
CA ALA A 136 9.57 6.42 9.51
C ALA A 136 10.91 6.90 10.08
N ILE A 137 11.90 6.00 10.12
CA ILE A 137 13.27 6.33 10.53
C ILE A 137 14.11 6.33 9.27
N LEU A 138 14.42 7.54 8.81
CA LEU A 138 15.19 7.80 7.60
C LEU A 138 16.61 8.16 8.00
N ILE A 139 17.58 7.60 7.29
CA ILE A 139 19.00 7.83 7.51
C ILE A 139 19.58 8.33 6.19
N ASP A 140 20.11 9.54 6.20
CA ASP A 140 20.86 10.10 5.08
C ASP A 140 22.35 10.09 5.44
N GLY A 141 23.21 9.89 4.45
CA GLY A 141 24.65 9.86 4.67
C GLY A 141 25.46 10.11 3.41
N LEU A 142 26.67 10.62 3.61
CA LEU A 142 27.63 10.86 2.52
C LEU A 142 28.38 9.57 2.13
N GLU A 143 28.53 8.65 3.08
CA GLU A 143 29.33 7.44 2.92
C GLU A 143 28.46 6.20 3.18
N LYS A 144 28.40 5.31 2.19
CA LYS A 144 27.66 4.05 2.28
C LYS A 144 28.28 3.07 3.28
N ASP A 145 29.61 3.06 3.40
CA ASP A 145 30.32 2.14 4.29
C ASP A 145 29.95 2.39 5.75
N LEU A 146 29.78 3.66 6.12
CA LEU A 146 29.35 4.04 7.46
C LEU A 146 27.91 3.61 7.79
N MET A 147 27.02 3.58 6.78
CA MET A 147 25.69 2.98 6.95
C MET A 147 25.75 1.46 7.15
N THR A 148 26.74 0.81 6.54
CA THR A 148 26.99 -0.63 6.71
C THR A 148 27.54 -0.92 8.10
N ASP A 149 28.44 -0.08 8.60
CA ASP A 149 28.95 -0.14 9.97
C ASP A 149 27.85 0.10 11.01
N LEU A 150 26.98 1.09 10.78
CA LEU A 150 25.79 1.33 11.59
C LEU A 150 24.92 0.07 11.69
N ALA A 151 24.66 -0.59 10.57
CA ALA A 151 23.85 -1.80 10.55
C ALA A 151 24.51 -2.93 11.33
N ARG A 152 25.82 -3.15 11.13
CA ARG A 152 26.59 -4.16 11.86
C ARG A 152 26.59 -3.93 13.36
N GLU A 153 26.87 -2.72 13.82
CA GLU A 153 26.94 -2.39 15.25
C GLU A 153 25.58 -2.43 15.95
N CYS A 154 24.52 -2.06 15.23
CA CYS A 154 23.16 -2.07 15.76
C CYS A 154 22.47 -3.44 15.62
N GLY A 155 23.11 -4.44 14.98
CA GLY A 155 22.54 -5.77 14.75
C GLY A 155 21.39 -5.77 13.74
N LEU A 156 21.47 -4.91 12.73
CA LEU A 156 20.49 -4.77 11.66
C LEU A 156 20.91 -5.58 10.43
N HIS A 157 19.93 -6.07 9.68
CA HIS A 157 20.20 -6.50 8.31
C HIS A 157 20.40 -5.26 7.43
N ALA A 158 21.14 -5.38 6.33
CA ALA A 158 21.42 -4.26 5.43
C ALA A 158 21.33 -4.69 3.96
N PHE A 159 20.53 -3.95 3.18
CA PHE A 159 20.47 -4.07 1.72
C PHE A 159 20.69 -2.67 1.12
N LEU A 160 21.97 -2.33 0.95
CA LEU A 160 22.38 -0.96 0.64
C LEU A 160 22.85 -0.72 -0.80
N ASP A 161 23.05 -1.78 -1.59
CA ASP A 161 23.64 -1.69 -2.92
C ASP A 161 22.71 -1.07 -3.98
N VAL A 162 21.45 -1.48 -3.95
CA VAL A 162 20.43 -1.06 -4.91
C VAL A 162 19.20 -0.60 -4.14
N PRO A 163 18.54 0.50 -4.55
CA PRO A 163 17.27 0.91 -3.96
C PRO A 163 16.27 -0.23 -3.98
N THR A 164 15.76 -0.63 -2.81
CA THR A 164 14.96 -1.87 -2.67
C THR A 164 13.66 -1.84 -3.49
N ALA A 165 13.14 -0.65 -3.78
CA ALA A 165 12.01 -0.47 -4.68
C ALA A 165 12.29 -1.04 -6.10
N TRP A 166 13.53 -0.98 -6.61
CA TRP A 166 13.85 -1.48 -7.95
C TRP A 166 13.74 -2.99 -8.13
N PRO A 167 14.43 -3.85 -7.33
CA PRO A 167 14.30 -5.30 -7.46
C PRO A 167 12.86 -5.77 -7.21
N LEU A 168 12.10 -5.09 -6.34
CA LEU A 168 10.66 -5.39 -6.16
C LEU A 168 9.85 -5.13 -7.43
N LEU A 169 10.11 -4.02 -8.14
CA LEU A 169 9.47 -3.76 -9.43
C LEU A 169 9.87 -4.78 -10.49
N CYS A 170 11.17 -5.10 -10.59
CA CYS A 170 11.67 -6.07 -11.56
C CYS A 170 11.08 -7.47 -11.32
N PHE A 171 10.95 -7.88 -10.06
CA PHE A 171 10.40 -9.18 -9.69
C PHE A 171 8.88 -9.27 -9.87
N CYS A 172 8.15 -8.15 -9.70
CA CYS A 172 6.70 -8.17 -9.82
C CYS A 172 6.24 -8.44 -11.26
N ALA A 173 5.30 -9.37 -11.45
CA ALA A 173 4.65 -9.61 -12.74
C ALA A 173 3.91 -8.36 -13.26
N GLY A 174 3.74 -8.28 -14.58
CA GLY A 174 2.78 -7.34 -15.18
C GLY A 174 1.42 -7.99 -15.38
N LEU A 175 0.44 -7.17 -15.77
CA LEU A 175 -0.92 -7.60 -16.07
C LEU A 175 -0.96 -8.68 -17.17
N PRO A 176 -0.18 -8.60 -18.26
CA PRO A 176 -0.16 -9.66 -19.28
C PRO A 176 0.31 -11.00 -18.72
N GLU A 177 1.40 -11.02 -17.95
CA GLU A 177 1.95 -12.23 -17.33
C GLU A 177 0.96 -12.81 -16.32
N TYR A 178 0.42 -11.96 -15.44
CA TYR A 178 -0.59 -12.37 -14.47
C TYR A 178 -1.82 -12.99 -15.13
N MET A 179 -2.31 -12.42 -16.23
CA MET A 179 -3.46 -12.94 -16.97
C MET A 179 -3.17 -14.25 -17.70
N ALA A 180 -1.93 -14.48 -18.14
CA ALA A 180 -1.51 -15.70 -18.80
C ALA A 180 -1.50 -16.90 -17.83
N ASP A 181 -1.21 -16.64 -16.56
CA ASP A 181 -1.18 -17.67 -15.50
C ASP A 181 -2.57 -18.02 -14.93
N LEU A 182 -3.63 -17.31 -15.35
CA LEU A 182 -4.98 -17.57 -14.88
C LEU A 182 -5.55 -18.88 -15.43
N SER A 183 -6.11 -19.70 -14.52
CA SER A 183 -6.84 -20.91 -14.89
C SER A 183 -8.28 -20.58 -15.29
N TRP A 184 -8.48 -20.36 -16.59
CA TRP A 184 -9.80 -20.10 -17.17
C TRP A 184 -10.62 -21.38 -17.32
N ASN A 185 -11.75 -21.44 -16.62
CA ASN A 185 -12.67 -22.57 -16.69
C ASN A 185 -14.01 -22.13 -17.27
N ARG A 186 -14.64 -23.02 -18.03
CA ARG A 186 -16.07 -22.89 -18.30
C ARG A 186 -16.80 -23.13 -16.98
N CYS A 187 -17.42 -22.08 -16.47
CA CYS A 187 -18.25 -22.11 -15.29
C CYS A 187 -19.55 -21.43 -15.71
N ARG A 188 -20.69 -22.06 -15.44
CA ARG A 188 -21.96 -21.40 -15.75
C ARG A 188 -22.29 -20.41 -14.63
N GLU A 189 -22.83 -19.24 -14.98
CA GLU A 189 -23.13 -18.19 -13.99
C GLU A 189 -24.10 -18.65 -12.89
N ASP A 190 -24.93 -19.65 -13.17
CA ASP A 190 -25.90 -20.28 -12.25
C ASP A 190 -25.26 -21.30 -11.27
N GLU A 191 -24.03 -21.74 -11.51
CA GLU A 191 -23.29 -22.63 -10.60
C GLU A 191 -22.83 -21.91 -9.32
N LEU A 192 -22.69 -20.57 -9.37
CA LEU A 192 -22.37 -19.70 -8.24
C LEU A 192 -23.54 -18.76 -7.92
N ASN A 193 -24.58 -19.32 -7.28
CA ASN A 193 -25.78 -18.60 -6.83
C ASN A 193 -25.56 -17.73 -5.58
N TRP A 194 -24.32 -17.40 -5.25
CA TRP A 194 -23.96 -16.64 -4.06
C TRP A 194 -24.26 -15.15 -4.22
N ALA A 195 -24.43 -14.45 -3.10
CA ALA A 195 -24.55 -13.00 -3.10
C ALA A 195 -23.32 -12.37 -3.77
N ARG A 196 -23.56 -11.50 -4.75
CA ARG A 196 -22.49 -10.95 -5.61
C ARG A 196 -22.53 -9.44 -5.77
N SER A 197 -21.37 -8.85 -5.98
CA SER A 197 -21.19 -7.45 -6.36
C SER A 197 -20.27 -7.35 -7.56
N GLU A 198 -20.61 -6.51 -8.53
CA GLU A 198 -19.81 -6.29 -9.74
C GLU A 198 -19.00 -5.00 -9.59
N PHE A 199 -17.74 -5.04 -10.00
CA PHE A 199 -16.88 -3.86 -10.03
C PHE A 199 -17.27 -2.97 -11.20
N SER A 200 -17.55 -1.69 -10.92
CA SER A 200 -17.80 -0.68 -11.95
C SER A 200 -16.52 0.09 -12.26
N PRO A 201 -15.93 -0.02 -13.47
CA PRO A 201 -14.75 0.76 -13.87
C PRO A 201 -14.99 2.27 -13.93
N THR A 202 -16.25 2.70 -14.05
CA THR A 202 -16.61 4.13 -14.06
C THR A 202 -16.72 4.70 -12.64
N LYS A 203 -17.26 3.93 -11.68
CA LYS A 203 -17.40 4.37 -10.28
C LYS A 203 -16.21 4.00 -9.40
N LEU A 204 -15.29 3.19 -9.93
CA LEU A 204 -14.13 2.64 -9.23
C LEU A 204 -14.52 1.91 -7.94
N ALA A 205 -15.68 1.24 -7.93
CA ALA A 205 -16.26 0.61 -6.75
C ALA A 205 -17.09 -0.63 -7.12
N PHE A 206 -17.20 -1.56 -6.16
CA PHE A 206 -18.12 -2.69 -6.27
C PHE A 206 -19.56 -2.25 -5.97
N LYS A 207 -20.52 -2.69 -6.78
CA LYS A 207 -21.95 -2.45 -6.61
C LYS A 207 -22.67 -3.79 -6.54
N LYS A 208 -23.55 -3.98 -5.55
CA LYS A 208 -24.46 -5.13 -5.52
C LYS A 208 -25.31 -5.14 -6.79
N LYS A 209 -25.36 -6.28 -7.47
CA LYS A 209 -26.27 -6.53 -8.59
C LYS A 209 -27.36 -7.51 -8.15
N ASN A 210 -28.56 -7.34 -8.71
CA ASN A 210 -29.62 -8.34 -8.61
C ASN A 210 -29.31 -9.51 -9.56
N SER A 211 -29.88 -10.68 -9.27
CA SER A 211 -29.54 -11.98 -9.87
C SER A 211 -29.85 -12.12 -11.38
N GLU A 212 -30.58 -11.19 -11.98
CA GLU A 212 -31.12 -11.33 -13.35
C GLU A 212 -30.24 -10.70 -14.45
N GLU A 213 -29.24 -9.90 -14.10
CA GLU A 213 -28.32 -9.31 -15.08
C GLU A 213 -27.15 -10.25 -15.41
N LYS A 214 -26.82 -10.40 -16.70
CA LYS A 214 -25.64 -11.14 -17.16
C LYS A 214 -24.37 -10.62 -16.48
N THR A 215 -23.48 -11.54 -16.15
CA THR A 215 -22.27 -11.28 -15.40
C THR A 215 -21.13 -10.96 -16.36
N GLY A 216 -20.38 -9.88 -16.09
CA GLY A 216 -19.23 -9.51 -16.89
C GLY A 216 -18.17 -8.80 -16.07
N GLY A 217 -16.89 -9.01 -16.44
CA GLY A 217 -15.78 -8.36 -15.76
C GLY A 217 -15.55 -8.90 -14.35
N LEU A 218 -15.12 -8.03 -13.44
CA LEU A 218 -14.72 -8.42 -12.09
C LEU A 218 -15.93 -8.49 -11.14
N VAL A 219 -16.07 -9.64 -10.47
CA VAL A 219 -17.17 -9.92 -9.53
C VAL A 219 -16.62 -10.38 -8.20
N GLU A 220 -17.17 -9.83 -7.11
CA GLU A 220 -16.95 -10.29 -5.74
C GLU A 220 -18.13 -11.18 -5.33
N TYR A 221 -17.85 -12.44 -5.01
CA TYR A 221 -18.80 -13.38 -4.42
C TYR A 221 -18.54 -13.53 -2.92
N ILE A 222 -19.61 -13.73 -2.14
CA ILE A 222 -19.51 -14.01 -0.70
C ILE A 222 -20.00 -15.43 -0.45
N ASN A 223 -19.13 -16.31 0.04
CA ASN A 223 -19.51 -17.67 0.41
C ASN A 223 -20.57 -17.62 1.53
N PRO A 224 -21.74 -18.26 1.38
CA PRO A 224 -22.84 -18.15 2.33
C PRO A 224 -22.57 -18.84 3.68
N ILE A 225 -21.60 -19.78 3.73
CA ILE A 225 -21.24 -20.54 4.92
C ILE A 225 -20.07 -19.88 5.63
N THR A 226 -18.97 -19.63 4.91
CA THR A 226 -17.73 -19.12 5.52
C THR A 226 -17.66 -17.59 5.55
N TYR A 227 -18.56 -16.90 4.84
CA TYR A 227 -18.53 -15.45 4.61
C TYR A 227 -17.23 -14.93 3.97
N GLN A 228 -16.39 -15.84 3.46
CA GLN A 228 -15.18 -15.50 2.73
C GLN A 228 -15.54 -14.91 1.37
N ARG A 229 -14.72 -13.96 0.93
CA ARG A 229 -14.90 -13.27 -0.34
C ARG A 229 -13.99 -13.89 -1.38
N SER A 230 -14.55 -14.26 -2.51
CA SER A 230 -13.81 -14.73 -3.68
C SER A 230 -14.02 -13.76 -4.83
N HIS A 231 -12.98 -13.49 -5.61
CA HIS A 231 -13.03 -12.57 -6.73
C HIS A 231 -12.81 -13.34 -8.02
N TRP A 232 -13.72 -13.15 -8.96
CA TRP A 232 -13.73 -13.87 -10.23
C TRP A 232 -13.77 -12.85 -11.36
N PHE A 233 -13.03 -13.12 -12.42
CA PHE A 233 -13.11 -12.34 -13.65
C PHE A 233 -13.85 -13.13 -14.72
N TRP A 234 -14.98 -12.59 -15.19
CA TRP A 234 -15.86 -13.21 -16.18
C TRP A 234 -15.63 -12.62 -17.58
N LYS A 235 -15.46 -13.49 -18.57
CA LYS A 235 -15.33 -13.13 -19.98
C LYS A 235 -15.91 -14.24 -20.85
N ASN A 236 -16.97 -13.96 -21.62
CA ASN A 236 -17.52 -14.88 -22.63
C ASN A 236 -17.72 -16.33 -22.13
N ASP A 237 -18.55 -16.50 -21.09
CA ASP A 237 -18.89 -17.80 -20.46
C ASP A 237 -17.71 -18.60 -19.86
N VAL A 238 -16.52 -17.98 -19.78
CA VAL A 238 -15.41 -18.48 -18.97
C VAL A 238 -15.10 -17.52 -17.83
N ALA A 239 -14.61 -18.09 -16.73
CA ALA A 239 -14.18 -17.32 -15.59
C ALA A 239 -12.91 -17.89 -14.96
N ALA A 240 -12.17 -17.01 -14.29
CA ALA A 240 -11.00 -17.36 -13.50
C ALA A 240 -11.08 -16.68 -12.14
N VAL A 241 -10.62 -17.36 -11.09
CA VAL A 241 -10.38 -16.75 -9.78
C VAL A 241 -9.19 -15.80 -9.92
N VAL A 242 -9.33 -14.60 -9.37
CA VAL A 242 -8.29 -13.56 -9.42
C VAL A 242 -8.04 -12.95 -8.05
N ASP A 243 -6.82 -12.49 -7.81
CA ASP A 243 -6.58 -11.49 -6.77
C ASP A 243 -7.43 -10.24 -7.02
N ARG A 244 -7.91 -9.65 -5.93
CA ARG A 244 -8.84 -8.52 -5.95
C ARG A 244 -8.22 -7.28 -6.57
N ASP A 245 -6.97 -6.99 -6.24
CA ASP A 245 -6.32 -5.75 -6.68
C ASP A 245 -5.93 -5.88 -8.16
N TRP A 246 -5.33 -7.01 -8.55
CA TRP A 246 -5.09 -7.32 -9.96
C TRP A 246 -6.38 -7.34 -10.80
N GLY A 247 -7.44 -7.99 -10.33
CA GLY A 247 -8.73 -8.06 -11.02
C GLY A 247 -9.32 -6.68 -11.35
N ARG A 248 -9.10 -5.68 -10.49
CA ARG A 248 -9.55 -4.30 -10.74
C ARG A 248 -8.80 -3.67 -11.92
N TYR A 249 -7.48 -3.87 -11.98
CA TYR A 249 -6.67 -3.37 -13.09
C TYR A 249 -6.95 -4.11 -14.40
N ILE A 250 -7.28 -5.41 -14.35
CA ILE A 250 -7.83 -6.13 -15.52
C ILE A 250 -9.10 -5.43 -16.03
N ALA A 251 -10.06 -5.16 -15.15
CA ALA A 251 -11.32 -4.50 -15.52
C ALA A 251 -11.08 -3.10 -16.13
N LEU A 252 -10.17 -2.32 -15.54
CA LEU A 252 -9.81 -1.00 -16.06
C LEU A 252 -9.16 -1.09 -17.43
N SER A 253 -8.21 -2.01 -17.62
CA SER A 253 -7.52 -2.23 -18.90
C SER A 253 -8.51 -2.55 -20.03
N PHE A 254 -9.49 -3.44 -19.79
CA PHE A 254 -10.53 -3.75 -20.79
C PHE A 254 -11.46 -2.57 -21.09
N SER A 255 -11.72 -1.71 -20.09
CA SER A 255 -12.54 -0.51 -20.26
C SER A 255 -11.80 0.70 -20.84
N GLY A 256 -10.47 0.61 -21.03
CA GLY A 256 -9.63 1.71 -21.49
C GLY A 256 -9.54 2.89 -20.51
N ARG A 257 -9.89 2.69 -19.24
CA ARG A 257 -9.87 3.73 -18.19
C ARG A 257 -8.47 3.93 -17.64
N ARG A 258 -8.11 5.20 -17.43
CA ARG A 258 -6.79 5.64 -16.99
C ARG A 258 -6.89 6.39 -15.67
N VAL A 259 -6.46 5.73 -14.61
CA VAL A 259 -6.74 6.17 -13.24
C VAL A 259 -5.48 6.43 -12.43
N ILE A 260 -4.30 6.36 -13.05
CA ILE A 260 -3.01 6.66 -12.40
C ILE A 260 -2.45 7.93 -13.04
N VAL A 261 -2.11 8.89 -12.19
CA VAL A 261 -1.60 10.21 -12.63
C VAL A 261 -0.26 10.46 -11.96
N TYR A 262 0.71 10.94 -12.74
CA TYR A 262 2.07 11.19 -12.28
C TYR A 262 2.47 12.64 -12.52
N ASP A 263 3.00 13.30 -11.49
CA ASP A 263 3.72 14.56 -11.60
C ASP A 263 5.22 14.28 -11.56
N GLU A 264 5.86 14.37 -12.72
CA GLU A 264 7.30 14.12 -12.89
C GLU A 264 8.17 15.13 -12.15
N LYS A 265 7.74 16.40 -12.09
CA LYS A 265 8.51 17.45 -11.44
C LYS A 265 8.50 17.28 -9.91
N GLN A 266 7.36 16.87 -9.36
CA GLN A 266 7.22 16.62 -7.92
C GLN A 266 7.53 15.17 -7.53
N GLN A 267 7.71 14.29 -8.50
CA GLN A 267 7.88 12.84 -8.32
C GLN A 267 6.74 12.23 -7.49
N ILE A 268 5.50 12.59 -7.85
CA ILE A 268 4.29 12.19 -7.14
C ILE A 268 3.43 11.29 -8.01
N LEU A 269 3.06 10.12 -7.49
CA LEU A 269 2.12 9.19 -8.12
C LEU A 269 0.79 9.17 -7.36
N VAL A 270 -0.29 9.48 -8.05
CA VAL A 270 -1.66 9.51 -7.51
C VAL A 270 -2.42 8.29 -7.98
N VAL A 271 -2.99 7.56 -7.01
CA VAL A 271 -3.75 6.33 -7.24
C VAL A 271 -5.06 6.39 -6.44
N PRO A 272 -6.23 6.06 -7.02
CA PRO A 272 -7.50 6.05 -6.29
C PRO A 272 -7.45 5.07 -5.11
N ALA A 273 -7.92 5.49 -3.94
CA ALA A 273 -7.83 4.67 -2.73
C ALA A 273 -8.68 3.39 -2.81
N SER A 274 -9.71 3.36 -3.66
CA SER A 274 -10.51 2.17 -3.94
C SER A 274 -9.82 1.18 -4.90
N LEU A 275 -8.73 1.62 -5.54
CA LEU A 275 -7.89 0.92 -6.50
C LEU A 275 -6.43 0.90 -6.00
N PRO A 276 -6.18 0.29 -4.83
CA PRO A 276 -4.84 0.12 -4.30
C PRO A 276 -3.91 -0.57 -5.31
N LEU A 277 -2.64 -0.19 -5.32
CA LEU A 277 -1.63 -0.94 -6.07
C LEU A 277 -1.56 -2.40 -5.54
N PRO A 278 -1.36 -3.41 -6.42
CA PRO A 278 -1.06 -4.76 -5.99
C PRO A 278 0.15 -4.80 -5.04
N ARG A 279 0.16 -5.77 -4.13
CA ARG A 279 1.06 -5.84 -2.96
C ARG A 279 2.51 -5.39 -3.22
N LEU A 280 3.20 -6.04 -4.16
CA LEU A 280 4.61 -5.73 -4.46
C LEU A 280 4.81 -4.35 -5.09
N LEU A 281 3.88 -3.91 -5.94
CA LEU A 281 3.92 -2.57 -6.54
C LEU A 281 3.66 -1.49 -5.49
N SER A 282 2.73 -1.73 -4.55
CA SER A 282 2.53 -0.84 -3.41
C SER A 282 3.78 -0.74 -2.54
N ARG A 283 4.43 -1.87 -2.25
CA ARG A 283 5.69 -1.90 -1.47
C ARG A 283 6.80 -1.14 -2.18
N ALA A 284 7.00 -1.37 -3.48
CA ALA A 284 7.98 -0.63 -4.25
C ALA A 284 7.72 0.88 -4.25
N ALA A 285 6.47 1.30 -4.47
CA ALA A 285 6.09 2.72 -4.46
C ALA A 285 6.30 3.35 -3.07
N THR A 286 5.96 2.66 -1.99
CA THR A 286 6.17 3.13 -0.61
C THR A 286 7.66 3.24 -0.26
N LEU A 287 8.48 2.28 -0.67
CA LEU A 287 9.94 2.28 -0.46
C LEU A 287 10.70 3.23 -1.39
N CYS A 288 10.00 4.05 -2.20
CA CYS A 288 10.64 5.16 -2.88
C CYS A 288 10.86 6.36 -1.93
N SER A 289 9.96 6.60 -0.97
CA SER A 289 10.14 7.65 0.05
C SER A 289 10.44 7.13 1.45
N GLY A 290 10.23 5.83 1.69
CA GLY A 290 10.32 5.24 3.02
C GLY A 290 9.23 5.74 3.97
N THR A 291 8.08 6.19 3.44
CA THR A 291 6.94 6.69 4.23
C THR A 291 5.62 6.18 3.64
N ILE A 292 4.59 6.06 4.48
CA ILE A 292 3.24 5.70 4.01
C ILE A 292 2.71 6.74 3.01
N PRO A 293 1.90 6.34 2.01
CA PRO A 293 1.27 7.27 1.09
C PRO A 293 0.33 8.24 1.83
N LEU A 294 0.31 9.49 1.38
CA LEU A 294 -0.60 10.48 1.92
C LEU A 294 -2.03 10.18 1.47
N THR A 295 -2.98 10.38 2.38
CA THR A 295 -4.41 10.30 2.07
C THR A 295 -4.87 11.68 1.63
N ALA A 296 -5.44 11.77 0.44
CA ALA A 296 -5.97 12.99 -0.14
C ALA A 296 -7.30 12.71 -0.86
N SER A 297 -7.93 13.73 -1.42
CA SER A 297 -9.05 13.59 -2.34
C SER A 297 -8.83 14.46 -3.58
N THR A 298 -9.44 14.12 -4.71
CA THR A 298 -9.50 15.06 -5.84
C THR A 298 -10.36 16.28 -5.48
N GLY A 299 -10.11 17.41 -6.12
CA GLY A 299 -10.91 18.63 -5.96
C GLY A 299 -12.28 18.58 -6.65
N ASP A 300 -12.84 19.75 -6.96
CA ASP A 300 -14.16 19.91 -7.60
C ASP A 300 -14.22 19.40 -9.05
N SER A 301 -13.04 19.20 -9.66
CA SER A 301 -12.90 18.67 -11.01
C SER A 301 -12.33 17.26 -11.00
N ALA A 302 -12.74 16.45 -11.96
CA ALA A 302 -12.16 15.15 -12.20
C ALA A 302 -10.68 15.29 -12.59
N ILE A 303 -9.85 14.35 -12.16
CA ILE A 303 -8.49 14.21 -12.67
C ILE A 303 -8.48 12.98 -13.56
N GLU A 304 -8.59 13.21 -14.88
CA GLU A 304 -8.70 12.14 -15.87
C GLU A 304 -9.92 11.25 -15.57
N ASP A 305 -9.77 9.92 -15.46
CA ASP A 305 -10.87 9.03 -15.10
C ASP A 305 -11.09 8.90 -13.58
N ILE A 306 -10.42 9.72 -12.77
CA ILE A 306 -10.66 9.80 -11.32
C ILE A 306 -11.77 10.84 -11.06
N PRO A 307 -12.92 10.45 -10.46
CA PRO A 307 -14.03 11.37 -10.21
C PRO A 307 -13.64 12.56 -9.30
N PRO A 308 -14.41 13.66 -9.28
CA PRO A 308 -14.28 14.72 -8.28
C PRO A 308 -14.52 14.21 -6.85
N HIS A 309 -13.90 14.87 -5.87
CA HIS A 309 -14.00 14.52 -4.43
C HIS A 309 -13.74 13.03 -4.13
N PHE A 310 -12.94 12.37 -4.96
CA PHE A 310 -12.66 10.96 -4.86
C PHE A 310 -11.41 10.74 -4.00
N PRO A 311 -11.45 9.83 -3.00
CA PRO A 311 -10.28 9.55 -2.18
C PRO A 311 -9.13 8.96 -2.99
N VAL A 312 -7.93 9.49 -2.81
CA VAL A 312 -6.70 9.05 -3.47
C VAL A 312 -5.58 8.82 -2.46
N SER A 313 -4.67 7.93 -2.83
CA SER A 313 -3.38 7.70 -2.18
C SER A 313 -2.29 8.39 -3.01
N VAL A 314 -1.45 9.16 -2.35
CA VAL A 314 -0.40 9.97 -2.97
C VAL A 314 0.95 9.45 -2.52
N TYR A 315 1.65 8.76 -3.42
CA TYR A 315 3.00 8.27 -3.21
C TYR A 315 4.01 9.36 -3.65
N ARG A 316 5.10 9.52 -2.91
CA ARG A 316 6.10 10.58 -3.14
C ARG A 316 7.47 9.98 -3.45
N GLY A 317 8.32 10.79 -4.08
CA GLY A 317 9.69 10.42 -4.39
C GLY A 317 9.79 9.28 -5.41
N ILE A 318 8.75 9.05 -6.21
CA ILE A 318 8.75 8.01 -7.25
C ILE A 318 9.57 8.52 -8.44
N PRO A 319 10.74 7.93 -8.76
CA PRO A 319 11.49 8.32 -9.95
C PRO A 319 10.68 8.05 -11.23
N PRO A 320 10.92 8.79 -12.33
CA PRO A 320 10.15 8.64 -13.57
C PRO A 320 10.13 7.20 -14.10
N GLU A 321 11.28 6.53 -14.07
CA GLU A 321 11.42 5.16 -14.56
C GLU A 321 10.59 4.17 -13.73
N TYR A 322 10.47 4.42 -12.42
CA TYR A 322 9.70 3.58 -11.51
C TYR A 322 8.21 3.79 -11.74
N SER A 323 7.78 5.04 -11.95
CA SER A 323 6.41 5.37 -12.33
C SER A 323 6.01 4.67 -13.63
N SER A 324 6.82 4.78 -14.69
CA SER A 324 6.55 4.13 -15.98
C SER A 324 6.47 2.61 -15.84
N GLN A 325 7.33 1.98 -15.02
CA GLN A 325 7.28 0.54 -14.73
C GLN A 325 6.00 0.14 -14.00
N ILE A 326 5.62 0.85 -12.94
CA ILE A 326 4.38 0.59 -12.17
C ILE A 326 3.16 0.69 -13.09
N VAL A 327 3.06 1.78 -13.85
CA VAL A 327 1.93 2.05 -14.75
C VAL A 327 1.82 0.99 -15.84
N SER A 328 2.95 0.66 -16.48
CA SER A 328 3.01 -0.35 -17.54
C SER A 328 2.57 -1.73 -17.04
N LYS A 329 3.09 -2.16 -15.87
CA LYS A 329 2.72 -3.44 -15.24
C LYS A 329 1.25 -3.53 -14.90
N LEU A 330 0.55 -2.41 -14.74
CA LEU A 330 -0.88 -2.39 -14.44
C LEU A 330 -1.77 -2.31 -15.69
N GLY A 331 -1.19 -2.40 -16.89
CA GLY A 331 -1.92 -2.22 -18.14
C GLY A 331 -2.51 -0.81 -18.27
N GLN A 332 -1.96 0.16 -17.53
CA GLN A 332 -2.35 1.56 -17.58
C GLN A 332 -1.44 2.31 -18.55
N ARG A 333 -1.90 3.48 -19.03
CA ARG A 333 -1.07 4.40 -19.81
C ARG A 333 -0.66 5.55 -18.93
N GLU A 334 0.59 5.98 -19.06
CA GLU A 334 1.12 7.06 -18.24
C GLU A 334 0.40 8.38 -18.52
N ILE A 335 -0.10 9.02 -17.47
CA ILE A 335 -0.68 10.34 -17.54
C ILE A 335 0.21 11.30 -16.75
N LYS A 336 1.03 12.06 -17.48
CA LYS A 336 1.89 13.08 -16.88
C LYS A 336 1.14 14.40 -16.76
N LYS A 337 0.96 14.89 -15.54
CA LYS A 337 0.30 16.16 -15.24
C LYS A 337 1.02 16.86 -14.11
N LYS A 338 1.02 18.20 -14.16
CA LYS A 338 1.37 18.99 -12.98
C LYS A 338 0.24 18.84 -11.97
N LEU A 339 0.59 18.57 -10.72
CA LEU A 339 -0.36 18.41 -9.63
C LEU A 339 -0.12 19.47 -8.58
N ARG A 340 -1.19 19.86 -7.88
CA ARG A 340 -1.10 20.67 -6.66
C ARG A 340 -1.72 19.87 -5.54
N LEU A 341 -0.94 19.65 -4.48
CA LEU A 341 -1.44 19.10 -3.22
C LEU A 341 -1.52 20.25 -2.23
N ASP A 342 -2.72 20.62 -1.81
CA ASP A 342 -2.90 21.66 -0.80
C ASP A 342 -2.80 21.13 0.63
N ASN A 343 -2.79 22.05 1.59
CA ASN A 343 -2.70 21.73 3.01
C ASN A 343 -3.97 21.06 3.57
N GLN A 344 -5.06 21.03 2.82
CA GLN A 344 -6.32 20.38 3.18
C GLN A 344 -6.39 18.94 2.63
N GLY A 345 -5.34 18.50 1.93
CA GLY A 345 -5.26 17.18 1.33
C GLY A 345 -6.14 17.05 0.08
N LEU A 346 -6.29 18.14 -0.69
CA LEU A 346 -6.86 18.09 -2.02
C LEU A 346 -5.76 18.03 -3.08
N VAL A 347 -5.98 17.17 -4.07
CA VAL A 347 -5.18 17.09 -5.29
C VAL A 347 -5.95 17.74 -6.42
N THR A 348 -5.31 18.69 -7.11
CA THR A 348 -5.84 19.38 -8.29
C THR A 348 -4.76 19.46 -9.39
N LEU A 349 -5.16 19.84 -10.60
CA LEU A 349 -4.26 20.08 -11.75
C LEU A 349 -3.64 21.49 -11.70
#